data_AF-A0A9E5K241-F1
#
_entry.id   AF-A0A9E5K241-F1
#
_cell.length_a   1.000
_cell.length_b   1.000
_cell.length_c   1.000
_cell.angle_alpha   90.00
_cell.angle_beta   90.00
_cell.angle_gamma   90.00
#
_symmetry.space_group_name_H-M   'P 1'
#
loop_
_entity.id
_entity.type
_entity.pdbx_description
1 polymer ?
#
loop_
_entity_poly.entity_id
_entity_poly.type
_entity_poly.pdbx_seq_one_letter_code
_entity_poly.pdbx_strand_id
1 'polypeptide(L)'
;MAVAMHGDAATKSPASKRLKPYQLSIILGCGIGVFTLVSGIVPTITGWESDSPVHRVVFGGIPGPLKLAFYTVIPMMLIWGSLRFADRIRNWERGAPDNRRTTPK
;
A
#
# COMPACT_ATOMS: atom_id res chain seq x y z
N MET A 1 -30.63 18.86 54.58
CA MET A 1 -30.47 19.28 53.17
C MET A 1 -29.15 18.74 52.67
N ALA A 2 -29.19 17.90 51.64
CA ALA A 2 -28.05 17.13 51.16
C ALA A 2 -27.06 17.99 50.37
N VAL A 3 -25.77 17.84 50.67
CA VAL A 3 -24.65 18.36 49.85
C VAL A 3 -24.44 17.38 48.69
N ALA A 4 -24.68 17.85 47.46
CA ALA A 4 -24.46 17.06 46.25
C ALA A 4 -22.97 17.03 45.90
N MET A 5 -22.30 15.90 46.21
CA MET A 5 -20.98 15.56 45.70
C MET A 5 -21.07 15.31 44.19
N HIS A 6 -20.74 16.32 43.38
CA HIS A 6 -20.57 16.13 41.94
C HIS A 6 -19.22 15.46 41.72
N GLY A 7 -19.25 14.15 41.45
CA GLY A 7 -18.07 13.39 41.06
C GLY A 7 -17.62 13.84 39.67
N ASP A 8 -16.37 14.31 39.57
CA ASP A 8 -15.70 14.54 38.30
C ASP A 8 -15.56 13.21 37.56
N ALA A 9 -16.46 12.98 36.60
CA ALA A 9 -16.31 11.91 35.62
C ALA A 9 -15.15 12.27 34.71
N ALA A 10 -13.95 11.81 35.05
CA ALA A 10 -12.76 11.93 34.22
C ALA A 10 -13.05 11.36 32.81
N THR A 11 -13.26 12.26 31.86
CA THR A 11 -13.42 11.93 30.45
C THR A 11 -12.07 11.43 29.93
N LYS A 12 -11.99 10.12 29.71
CA LYS A 12 -10.80 9.47 29.15
C LYS A 12 -10.69 9.87 27.67
N SER A 13 -9.90 10.89 27.36
CA SER A 13 -9.61 11.29 25.97
C SER A 13 -9.12 10.08 25.17
N PRO A 14 -9.67 9.82 23.96
CA PRO A 14 -9.24 8.69 23.16
C PRO A 14 -7.76 8.88 22.79
N ALA A 15 -6.90 7.98 23.27
CA ALA A 15 -5.50 7.97 22.90
C ALA A 15 -5.37 7.90 21.37
N SER A 16 -4.68 8.86 20.76
CA SER A 16 -4.47 8.89 19.32
C SER A 16 -3.70 7.64 18.90
N LYS A 17 -4.32 6.81 18.04
CA LYS A 17 -3.65 5.62 17.48
C LYS A 17 -2.53 6.11 16.55
N ARG A 18 -1.30 6.08 17.03
CA ARG A 18 -0.11 6.37 16.23
C ARG A 18 0.07 5.25 15.20
N LEU A 19 0.33 5.63 13.96
CA LEU A 19 0.66 4.67 12.89
C LEU A 19 2.01 4.02 13.21
N LYS A 20 2.06 2.69 13.11
CA LYS A 20 3.31 1.95 13.27
C LYS A 20 4.13 2.01 11.96
N PRO A 21 5.46 2.12 12.03
CA PRO A 21 6.32 2.13 10.85
C PRO A 21 6.03 1.04 9.81
N TYR A 22 5.75 -0.20 10.22
CA TYR A 22 5.41 -1.25 9.24
C TYR A 22 4.12 -0.96 8.45
N GLN A 23 3.15 -0.25 9.06
CA GLN A 23 1.90 0.13 8.38
C GLN A 23 2.15 1.17 7.30
N LEU A 24 3.11 2.07 7.51
CA LEU A 24 3.52 3.05 6.49
C LEU A 24 4.05 2.36 5.24
N SER A 25 4.88 1.32 5.42
CA SER A 25 5.40 0.54 4.29
C SER A 25 4.28 -0.11 3.49
N ILE A 26 3.31 -0.75 4.16
CA ILE A 26 2.17 -1.41 3.51
C ILE A 26 1.31 -0.37 2.76
N ILE A 27 0.94 0.72 3.42
CA ILE A 27 0.09 1.76 2.83
C ILE A 27 0.78 2.37 1.60
N LEU A 28 2.06 2.70 1.72
CA LEU A 28 2.83 3.28 0.62
C LEU A 28 2.97 2.30 -0.54
N GLY A 29 3.29 1.03 -0.26
CA GLY A 29 3.45 0.01 -1.31
C GLY A 29 2.15 -0.32 -2.03
N CYS A 30 1.06 -0.51 -1.28
CA CYS A 30 -0.27 -0.67 -1.87
C CYS A 30 -0.69 0.58 -2.67
N GLY A 31 -0.44 1.78 -2.13
CA GLY A 31 -0.74 3.04 -2.79
C GLY A 31 0.00 3.18 -4.13
N ILE A 32 1.32 2.98 -4.13
CA ILE A 32 2.14 3.02 -5.35
C ILE A 32 1.72 1.93 -6.32
N GLY A 33 1.55 0.68 -5.87
CA GLY A 33 1.15 -0.44 -6.72
C GLY A 33 -0.19 -0.20 -7.41
N VAL A 34 -1.22 0.19 -6.66
CA VAL A 34 -2.54 0.51 -7.24
C VAL A 34 -2.44 1.70 -8.18
N PHE A 35 -1.73 2.76 -7.80
CA PHE A 35 -1.52 3.92 -8.66
C PHE A 35 -0.84 3.55 -9.98
N THR A 36 0.24 2.79 -9.96
CA THR A 36 0.95 2.34 -11.16
C THR A 36 0.06 1.46 -12.04
N LEU A 37 -0.70 0.53 -11.46
CA LEU A 37 -1.61 -0.34 -12.19
C LEU A 37 -2.71 0.47 -12.89
N VAL A 38 -3.37 1.36 -12.16
CA VAL A 38 -4.43 2.22 -12.71
C VAL A 38 -3.85 3.15 -13.79
N SER A 39 -2.73 3.80 -13.52
CA SER A 39 -2.06 4.69 -14.47
C SER A 39 -1.58 3.97 -15.73
N GLY A 40 -1.26 2.68 -15.66
CA GLY A 40 -0.85 1.88 -16.81
C GLY A 40 -2.04 1.35 -17.63
N ILE A 41 -3.11 0.93 -16.95
CA ILE A 41 -4.26 0.29 -17.61
C ILE A 41 -5.25 1.32 -18.17
N VAL A 42 -5.54 2.41 -17.45
CA VAL A 42 -6.53 3.41 -17.88
C VAL A 42 -6.24 3.95 -19.30
N PRO A 43 -5.02 4.39 -19.65
CA PRO A 43 -4.75 4.88 -21.00
C PRO A 43 -4.94 3.81 -22.09
N THR A 44 -4.78 2.52 -21.75
CA THR A 44 -4.94 1.41 -22.71
C THR A 44 -6.39 1.11 -23.06
N ILE A 45 -7.33 1.41 -22.14
CA ILE A 45 -8.76 1.27 -22.40
C ILE A 45 -9.36 2.55 -22.99
N THR A 46 -8.86 3.73 -22.62
CA THR A 46 -9.39 5.02 -23.08
C THR A 46 -8.74 5.50 -24.38
N GLY A 47 -7.67 4.86 -24.83
CA GLY A 47 -7.01 5.18 -26.11
C GLY A 47 -6.39 6.58 -26.13
N TRP A 48 -5.84 7.03 -25.00
CA TRP A 48 -5.18 8.34 -24.93
C TRP A 48 -3.94 8.35 -25.82
N GLU A 49 -4.07 9.00 -26.97
CA GLU A 49 -3.00 9.22 -27.96
C GLU A 49 -2.60 10.71 -27.94
N SER A 50 -1.42 11.02 -28.48
CA SER A 50 -0.94 12.41 -28.57
C SER A 50 -1.15 12.93 -30.00
N ASP A 51 -1.86 14.04 -30.17
CA ASP A 51 -2.11 14.66 -31.48
C ASP A 51 -0.89 15.43 -32.05
N SER A 52 0.27 15.33 -31.38
CA SER A 52 1.48 16.03 -31.82
C SER A 52 1.96 15.51 -33.18
N PRO A 53 2.30 16.40 -34.14
CA PRO A 53 2.80 15.99 -35.45
C PRO A 53 4.14 15.24 -35.40
N VAL A 54 4.87 15.31 -34.28
CA VAL A 54 6.06 14.50 -34.03
C VAL A 54 5.85 13.73 -32.72
N HIS A 55 5.39 12.48 -32.82
CA HIS A 55 5.34 11.55 -31.69
C HIS A 55 5.68 10.11 -32.14
N ARG A 56 6.12 9.29 -31.19
CA ARG A 56 6.35 7.85 -31.39
C ARG A 56 5.33 7.06 -30.59
N VAL A 57 4.79 6.00 -31.18
CA VAL A 57 3.88 5.10 -30.49
C VAL A 57 4.62 4.35 -29.40
N VAL A 58 4.18 4.54 -28.15
CA VAL A 58 4.72 3.83 -27.00
C VAL A 58 4.26 2.37 -27.08
N PHE A 59 5.22 1.43 -27.07
CA PHE A 59 4.98 0.00 -27.33
C PHE A 59 4.40 -0.34 -28.73
N GLY A 60 4.88 0.33 -29.78
CA GLY A 60 4.62 -0.09 -31.16
C GLY A 60 5.13 -1.52 -31.41
N GLY A 61 4.33 -2.35 -32.11
CA GLY A 61 4.69 -3.73 -32.47
C GLY A 61 4.62 -4.77 -31.35
N ILE A 62 4.27 -4.38 -30.12
CA ILE A 62 4.12 -5.30 -28.98
C ILE A 62 2.67 -5.78 -28.85
N PRO A 63 2.42 -7.10 -28.74
CA PRO A 63 1.08 -7.63 -28.51
C PRO A 63 0.40 -7.03 -27.28
N GLY A 64 -0.87 -6.67 -27.39
CA GLY A 64 -1.67 -6.11 -26.28
C GLY A 64 -1.61 -6.93 -24.98
N PRO A 65 -1.71 -8.27 -25.01
CA PRO A 65 -1.59 -9.10 -23.81
C PRO A 65 -0.26 -8.93 -23.06
N LEU A 66 0.84 -8.69 -23.77
CA LEU A 66 2.15 -8.48 -23.13
C LEU A 66 2.22 -7.14 -22.40
N LYS A 67 1.59 -6.09 -22.95
CA LYS A 67 1.45 -4.79 -22.27
C LYS A 67 0.65 -4.96 -20.97
N LEU A 68 -0.46 -5.69 -21.03
CA LEU A 68 -1.29 -5.97 -19.85
C LEU A 68 -0.53 -6.79 -18.79
N ALA A 69 0.23 -7.81 -19.20
CA ALA A 69 1.06 -8.58 -18.29
C ALA A 69 2.10 -7.69 -17.60
N PHE A 70 2.76 -6.79 -18.33
CA PHE A 70 3.71 -5.84 -17.74
C PHE A 70 3.06 -4.94 -16.67
N TYR A 71 1.91 -4.34 -17.00
CA TYR A 71 1.18 -3.45 -16.09
C TYR A 71 0.45 -4.16 -14.94
N THR A 72 0.49 -5.49 -14.87
CA THR A 72 -0.07 -6.26 -13.75
C THR A 72 1.03 -6.89 -12.90
N VAL A 73 2.06 -7.47 -13.52
CA VAL A 73 3.17 -8.13 -12.83
C VAL A 73 4.04 -7.12 -12.08
N ILE A 74 4.42 -6.00 -12.70
CA ILE A 74 5.28 -5.01 -12.04
C ILE A 74 4.61 -4.40 -10.79
N PRO A 75 3.35 -3.92 -10.86
CA PRO A 75 2.66 -3.46 -9.66
C PRO A 75 2.52 -4.53 -8.57
N MET A 76 2.27 -5.78 -8.95
CA MET A 76 2.19 -6.88 -7.99
C MET A 76 3.54 -7.09 -7.27
N MET A 77 4.65 -6.98 -7.99
CA MET A 77 6.00 -7.04 -7.41
C MET A 77 6.29 -5.86 -6.48
N LEU A 78 5.80 -4.65 -6.78
CA LEU A 78 5.93 -3.49 -5.88
C LEU A 78 5.19 -3.71 -4.57
N ILE A 79 3.95 -4.20 -4.64
CA ILE A 79 3.14 -4.52 -3.44
C ILE A 79 3.83 -5.63 -2.64
N TRP A 80 4.24 -6.71 -3.30
CA TRP A 80 4.92 -7.82 -2.64
C TRP A 80 6.23 -7.38 -1.94
N GLY A 81 7.05 -6.58 -2.62
CA GLY A 81 8.29 -6.03 -2.05
C GLY A 81 8.02 -5.17 -0.81
N SER A 82 6.98 -4.34 -0.85
CA SER A 82 6.52 -3.58 0.32
C SER A 82 6.09 -4.48 1.48
N LEU A 83 5.30 -5.53 1.22
CA LEU A 83 4.90 -6.46 2.28
C LEU A 83 6.10 -7.14 2.94
N ARG A 84 7.08 -7.59 2.14
CA ARG A 84 8.34 -8.16 2.66
C ARG A 84 9.15 -7.14 3.47
N PHE A 85 9.14 -5.89 3.06
CA PHE A 85 9.79 -4.82 3.81
C PHE A 85 9.06 -4.52 5.13
N ALA A 86 7.72 -4.55 5.14
CA ALA A 86 6.91 -4.38 6.33
C ALA A 86 7.19 -5.48 7.38
N ASP A 87 7.33 -6.73 6.95
CA ASP A 87 7.75 -7.84 7.84
C ASP A 87 9.12 -7.53 8.49
N ARG A 88 10.05 -6.96 7.72
CA ARG A 88 11.38 -6.60 8.23
C ARG A 88 11.31 -5.46 9.24
N ILE A 89 10.54 -4.40 8.96
CA ILE A 89 10.32 -3.29 9.89
C ILE A 89 9.66 -3.78 11.18
N ARG A 90 8.65 -4.65 11.07
CA ARG A 90 7.98 -5.25 12.22
C ARG A 90 8.96 -6.08 13.07
N ASN A 91 9.93 -6.71 12.44
CA ASN A 91 10.96 -7.43 13.18
C ASN A 91 11.90 -6.48 13.94
N TRP A 92 12.26 -5.34 13.34
CA TRP A 92 13.03 -4.29 14.03
C TRP A 92 12.27 -3.69 15.21
N GLU A 93 10.96 -3.44 15.08
CA GLU A 93 10.12 -2.95 16.19
C GLU A 93 10.08 -3.89 17.40
N ARG A 94 10.22 -5.21 17.18
CA ARG A 94 10.21 -6.21 18.26
C ARG A 94 11.58 -6.40 18.92
N GLY A 95 12.67 -5.95 18.29
CA GLY A 95 14.04 -6.17 18.77
C GLY A 95 14.44 -7.65 18.90
N ALA A 96 13.65 -8.58 18.36
CA ALA A 96 13.79 -10.02 18.56
C ALA A 96 14.07 -10.74 17.23
N PRO A 97 14.67 -11.95 17.28
CA PRO A 97 14.75 -12.83 16.12
C PRO A 97 13.34 -13.13 15.56
N ASP A 98 13.28 -13.46 14.27
CA ASP A 98 12.02 -13.79 13.62
C ASP A 98 11.29 -14.93 14.36
N ASN A 99 9.97 -14.84 14.48
CA ASN A 99 9.19 -15.79 15.29
C ASN A 99 8.99 -17.10 14.51
N ARG A 100 9.80 -18.11 14.84
CA ARG A 100 9.80 -19.43 14.16
C ARG A 100 8.82 -20.44 14.75
N ARG A 101 7.87 -20.02 15.60
CA ARG A 101 6.89 -20.93 16.17
C ARG A 101 6.02 -21.51 15.04
N THR A 102 6.10 -22.82 14.83
CA THR A 102 5.14 -23.56 14.02
C THR A 102 3.87 -23.79 14.84
N THR A 103 2.70 -23.47 14.29
CA THR A 103 1.43 -23.81 14.92
C THR A 103 1.26 -25.34 14.92
N PRO A 104 0.83 -25.96 16.04
CA PRO A 104 0.37 -27.35 16.02
C PRO A 104 -0.80 -27.48 15.05
N LYS A 105 -0.81 -28.57 14.28
CA LYS A 105 -1.87 -28.89 13.31
C LYS A 105 -3.10 -29.41 14.02
#